data_AF-A0A0Q8C9U2-F1
#
_entry.id   AF-A0A0Q8C9U2-F1
#
_cell.length_a   1.000
_cell.length_b   1.000
_cell.length_c   1.000
_cell.angle_alpha   90.00
_cell.angle_beta   90.00
_cell.angle_gamma   90.00
#
_symmetry.space_group_name_H-M   'P 1'
#
loop_
_entity.id
_entity.type
_entity.pdbx_description
1 polymer ?
#
loop_
_entity_poly.entity_id
_entity_poly.type
_entity_poly.pdbx_seq_one_letter_code
_entity_poly.pdbx_strand_id
1 'polypeptide(L)' 'MDTLAGWHLLIILPMIALVVVWAVALVQIGRSGLDATAKALWALIVIVAPFLGVIAWWLIGKPSDKAPRFDPRG' A
#
# COMPACT_ATOMS: atom_id res chain seq x y z
N MET A 1 -21.36 -22.63 14.35
CA MET A 1 -20.61 -22.18 13.15
C MET A 1 -20.31 -20.69 13.28
N ASP A 2 -19.81 -20.25 14.45
CA ASP A 2 -20.08 -18.88 14.93
C ASP A 2 -18.80 -18.10 15.29
N THR A 3 -17.63 -18.74 15.17
CA THR A 3 -16.33 -18.14 15.52
C THR A 3 -15.57 -17.56 14.33
N LEU A 4 -15.96 -17.90 13.09
CA LEU A 4 -15.33 -17.35 11.89
C LEU A 4 -15.85 -15.93 11.57
N ALA A 5 -17.14 -15.64 11.75
CA ALA A 5 -17.74 -14.41 11.23
C ALA A 5 -17.10 -13.11 11.75
N GLY A 6 -16.82 -13.01 13.06
CA GLY A 6 -16.32 -11.77 13.67
C GLY A 6 -14.92 -11.37 13.18
N TRP A 7 -13.95 -12.30 13.24
CA TRP A 7 -12.57 -12.01 12.86
C TRP A 7 -12.40 -11.74 11.35
N HIS A 8 -13.18 -12.42 10.52
CA HIS A 8 -13.11 -12.21 9.07
C HIS A 8 -13.66 -10.82 8.70
N LEU A 9 -14.71 -10.34 9.37
CA LEU A 9 -15.23 -8.98 9.16
C LEU A 9 -14.20 -7.89 9.47
N LEU A 10 -13.37 -8.08 10.50
CA LEU A 10 -12.31 -7.12 10.86
C LEU A 10 -11.25 -6.95 9.76
N ILE A 11 -11.07 -7.95 8.89
CA ILE A 11 -10.10 -7.91 7.78
C ILE A 11 -10.80 -7.54 6.47
N ILE A 12 -11.97 -8.12 6.21
CA ILE A 12 -12.70 -7.92 4.96
C ILE A 12 -13.21 -6.48 4.86
N LEU A 13 -13.74 -5.91 5.94
CA LEU A 13 -14.28 -4.55 5.92
C LEU A 13 -13.23 -3.49 5.53
N PRO A 14 -12.03 -3.42 6.15
CA PRO A 14 -11.01 -2.47 5.72
C PRO A 14 -10.46 -2.78 4.33
N MET A 15 -10.38 -4.06 3.92
CA MET A 15 -10.01 -4.40 2.55
C MET A 15 -11.03 -3.86 1.53
N ILE A 16 -12.32 -4.04 1.78
CA ILE A 16 -13.38 -3.50 0.93
C ILE A 16 -13.31 -1.97 0.91
N ALA A 17 -13.16 -1.33 2.08
CA ALA A 17 -13.02 0.12 2.16
C ALA A 17 -11.83 0.64 1.33
N LEU A 18 -10.68 -0.04 1.40
CA LEU A 18 -9.51 0.28 0.56
C LEU A 18 -9.82 0.18 -0.92
N VAL A 19 -10.44 -0.93 -1.36
CA VAL A 19 -10.83 -1.13 -2.76
C VAL A 19 -11.82 -0.04 -3.22
N VAL A 20 -12.80 0.31 -2.39
CA VAL A 20 -13.78 1.36 -2.68
C VAL A 20 -13.10 2.72 -2.83
N VAL A 21 -12.23 3.11 -1.89
CA VAL A 21 -11.49 4.38 -1.97
C VAL A 21 -10.63 4.43 -3.24
N TRP A 22 -10.01 3.31 -3.60
CA TRP A 22 -9.18 3.20 -4.80
C TRP A 22 -10.00 3.36 -6.09
N ALA A 23 -11.15 2.69 -6.18
CA ALA A 23 -12.07 2.82 -7.31
C ALA A 23 -12.63 4.24 -7.42
N VAL A 24 -13.01 4.85 -6.29
CA VAL A 24 -13.49 6.25 -6.25
C VAL A 24 -12.42 7.20 -6.75
N ALA A 25 -11.15 7.03 -6.35
CA ALA A 25 -10.05 7.85 -6.83
C ALA A 25 -9.90 7.77 -8.36
N LEU A 26 -9.93 6.57 -8.94
CA LEU A 26 -9.86 6.39 -10.40
C LEU A 26 -11.05 7.02 -11.13
N VAL A 27 -12.27 6.86 -10.59
CA VAL A 27 -13.48 7.48 -11.15
C VAL A 27 -13.40 9.00 -11.08
N GLN A 28 -12.92 9.57 -9.97
CA GLN A 28 -12.73 11.01 -9.83
C GLN A 28 -11.68 11.54 -10.82
N ILE A 29 -10.57 10.83 -11.02
CA ILE A 29 -9.56 11.20 -12.02
C ILE A 29 -10.17 11.19 -13.43
N GLY A 30 -10.91 10.14 -13.78
CA GLY A 30 -11.59 10.04 -15.08
C GLY A 30 -12.59 11.17 -15.32
N ARG A 31 -13.35 11.54 -14.28
CA ARG A 31 -14.35 12.61 -14.30
C ARG A 31 -13.77 14.02 -14.15
N SER A 32 -12.48 14.15 -13.83
CA SER A 32 -11.84 15.45 -13.66
C SER A 32 -11.80 16.24 -14.98
N GLY A 33 -11.71 17.56 -14.89
CA GLY A 33 -11.47 18.44 -16.04
C GLY A 33 -10.00 18.50 -16.48
N LEU A 34 -9.15 17.58 -16.00
CA LEU A 34 -7.73 17.54 -16.32
C LEU A 34 -7.50 17.15 -17.78
N ASP A 35 -6.39 17.62 -18.35
CA ASP A 35 -5.89 17.14 -19.63
C ASP A 35 -5.66 15.61 -19.62
N ALA A 36 -5.75 14.96 -20.78
CA ALA A 36 -5.60 13.51 -20.91
C ALA A 36 -4.27 13.01 -20.33
N THR A 37 -3.19 13.77 -20.53
CA THR A 37 -1.86 13.43 -20.01
C THR A 37 -1.85 13.47 -18.48
N ALA A 38 -2.44 14.51 -17.89
CA ALA A 38 -2.52 14.66 -16.45
C ALA A 38 -3.39 13.58 -15.81
N LYS A 39 -4.50 13.17 -16.45
CA LYS A 39 -5.33 12.05 -15.99
C LYS A 39 -4.55 10.74 -15.99
N ALA A 40 -3.83 10.45 -17.07
CA ALA A 40 -3.02 9.23 -17.18
C ALA A 40 -1.94 9.19 -16.08
N LEU A 41 -1.28 10.31 -15.82
CA LEU A 41 -0.27 10.42 -14.77
C LEU A 41 -0.85 10.17 -13.38
N TRP A 42 -1.99 10.78 -13.06
CA TRP A 42 -2.66 10.58 -11.77
C TRP A 42 -3.18 9.15 -11.60
N ALA A 43 -3.73 8.56 -12.66
CA ALA A 43 -4.15 7.16 -12.63
C ALA A 43 -2.96 6.23 -12.36
N LEU A 44 -1.82 6.48 -13.02
CA LEU A 44 -0.59 5.73 -12.80
C LEU A 44 -0.10 5.87 -11.36
N ILE A 45 -0.12 7.08 -10.78
CA ILE A 45 0.26 7.31 -9.39
C ILE A 45 -0.64 6.51 -8.43
N VAL A 46 -1.96 6.58 -8.62
CA VAL A 46 -2.92 5.81 -7.78
C VAL A 46 -2.67 4.31 -7.89
N ILE A 47 -2.33 3.82 -9.07
CA ILE A 47 -2.02 2.40 -9.31
C ILE A 47 -0.71 2.00 -8.65
N VAL A 48 0.35 2.81 -8.77
CA VAL A 48 1.72 2.46 -8.32
C VAL A 48 1.93 2.72 -6.83
N ALA A 49 1.29 3.74 -6.26
CA ALA A 49 1.42 4.14 -4.85
C ALA A 49 1.36 2.98 -3.83
N PRO A 50 0.38 2.04 -3.88
CA PRO A 50 0.33 0.94 -2.92
C PRO A 50 1.53 -0.02 -3.01
N PHE A 51 2.22 -0.07 -4.14
CA PHE A 51 3.39 -0.93 -4.35
C PHE A 51 4.71 -0.25 -3.96
N LEU A 52 4.73 1.08 -3.79
CA LEU A 52 5.95 1.82 -3.47
C LEU A 52 6.64 1.33 -2.20
N GLY A 53 5.89 0.92 -1.18
CA GLY A 53 6.47 0.36 0.04
C GLY A 53 7.21 -0.96 -0.19
N VAL A 54 6.63 -1.85 -1.01
CA VAL A 54 7.25 -3.14 -1.38
C VAL A 54 8.47 -2.92 -2.26
N ILE A 55 8.35 -2.01 -3.23
CA ILE A 55 9.46 -1.62 -4.12
C ILE A 55 10.60 -1.00 -3.29
N ALA A 56 10.29 -0.07 -2.38
CA ALA A 56 11.28 0.56 -1.51
C ALA A 56 11.98 -0.47 -0.62
N TRP A 57 11.25 -1.43 -0.06
CA TRP A 57 11.85 -2.50 0.74
C TRP A 57 12.81 -3.37 -0.08
N TRP A 58 12.45 -3.68 -1.32
CA TRP A 58 13.32 -4.42 -2.25
C TRP A 58 14.57 -3.64 -2.65
N LEU A 59 14.45 -2.33 -2.88
CA LEU A 59 15.55 -1.47 -3.33
C LEU A 59 16.52 -1.10 -2.21
N ILE A 60 16.02 -0.78 -1.02
CA ILE A 60 16.84 -0.33 0.12
C ILE A 60 17.45 -1.54 0.85
N GLY A 61 16.81 -2.71 0.75
CA GLY A 61 17.19 -3.91 1.47
C GLY A 61 16.70 -3.89 2.92
N LYS A 62 16.68 -5.07 3.53
CA LYS A 62 16.33 -5.26 4.95
C LYS A 62 17.32 -4.43 5.79
N PRO A 63 16.86 -3.64 6.77
CA PRO A 63 17.76 -3.11 7.79
C PRO A 63 18.58 -4.28 8.34
N SER A 64 19.90 -4.25 8.15
CA SER A 64 20.77 -5.30 8.64
C SER A 64 20.68 -5.27 10.16
N ASP A 65 20.20 -6.35 10.76
CA ASP A 65 20.35 -6.64 12.19
C ASP A 65 21.85 -6.85 12.47
N LYS A 66 22.65 -5.78 12.39
CA LYS A 66 23.99 -5.77 12.97
C LYS A 66 23.77 -5.71 14.48
N ALA A 67 23.46 -6.87 15.06
CA ALA A 67 23.50 -7.04 16.51
C ALA A 67 24.85 -6.51 16.99
N PRO A 68 24.90 -5.67 18.03
CA PRO A 68 26.16 -5.23 18.60
C PRO A 68 26.95 -6.49 18.96
N ARG A 69 28.06 -6.72 18.26
CA ARG A 69 28.99 -7.77 18.66
C ARG A 69 29.57 -7.32 19.98
N PHE A 70 29.04 -7.85 21.08
CA PHE A 70 29.64 -7.66 22.38
C PHE A 70 31.03 -8.26 22.32
N ASP A 71 32.05 -7.39 22.35
CA ASP A 71 33.44 -7.78 22.49
C ASP A 71 33.82 -7.64 23.98
N PRO A 72 33.92 -8.75 24.73
CA PRO A 72 34.30 -8.73 26.13
C PRO A 72 35.80 -8.52 26.39
N ARG A 73 36.63 -8.24 25.37
CA ARG A 73 38.10 -8.16 25.50
C ARG A 73 38.73 -6.85 25.01
N GLY A 74 37.92 -5.80 24.79
CA GLY A 74 38.39 -4.44 24.47
C GLY A 74 38.71 -3.61 25.71
#